data_AF-H9UBZ4-F1
#
_entry.id   AF-H9UBZ4-F1
#
_cell.length_a   1.000
_cell.length_b   1.000
_cell.length_c   1.000
_cell.angle_alpha   90.00
_cell.angle_beta   90.00
_cell.angle_gamma   90.00
#
_symmetry.space_group_name_H-M   'P 1'
#
loop_
_entity.id
_entity.type
_entity.pdbx_description
1 polymer ?
#
loop_
_entity_poly.entity_id
_entity_poly.type
_entity_poly.pdbx_seq_one_letter_code
_entity_poly.pdbx_strand_id
1 'polypeptide(L)'
;MLDKIYTALIHYPVLGRDGRIITTAVTNLDIHDIARSSRTYNIKKYYVVTHLPAQQDIVKKVLGYWTDGFGKTYNPNRSDALSIVELKSYVEDVIEDIERNEGQKPIMMFTSAKVRPNTITYEEGRKIVLNEQRPILLLFGTGWGMPKELEDMCDYSLEPIRGKSDFNHLSVRAAVAIILDRLIGEAVLEKTEK
;
A
#
# COMPACT_ATOMS: atom_id res chain seq x y z
N MET A 1 -11.17 -12.14 3.45
CA MET A 1 -12.04 -11.62 2.36
C MET A 1 -11.31 -10.50 1.62
N LEU A 2 -11.37 -10.46 0.28
CA LEU A 2 -10.55 -9.54 -0.53
C LEU A 2 -10.97 -8.06 -0.39
N ASP A 3 -12.22 -7.81 0.01
CA ASP A 3 -12.81 -6.49 0.15
C ASP A 3 -12.37 -5.73 1.41
N LYS A 4 -11.44 -6.28 2.21
CA LYS A 4 -10.91 -5.65 3.43
C LYS A 4 -9.38 -5.53 3.44
N ILE A 5 -8.78 -5.52 2.25
CA ILE A 5 -7.34 -5.36 2.09
C ILE A 5 -7.06 -3.91 1.67
N TYR A 6 -6.05 -3.33 2.31
CA TYR A 6 -5.60 -1.96 2.13
C TYR A 6 -4.12 -1.93 1.83
N THR A 7 -3.67 -0.95 1.07
CA THR A 7 -2.25 -0.69 0.82
C THR A 7 -1.91 0.72 1.25
N ALA A 8 -0.69 0.94 1.75
CA ALA A 8 -0.19 2.29 2.06
C ALA A 8 1.23 2.48 1.53
N LEU A 9 1.42 3.55 0.75
CA LEU A 9 2.74 4.02 0.33
C LEU A 9 3.24 5.11 1.27
N ILE A 10 4.23 4.75 2.07
CA ILE A 10 4.76 5.55 3.16
C ILE A 10 5.87 6.45 2.63
N HIS A 11 5.66 7.77 2.71
CA HIS A 11 6.69 8.77 2.43
C HIS A 11 7.27 9.38 3.70
N TYR A 12 6.59 9.18 4.84
CA TYR A 12 7.09 9.45 6.18
C TYR A 12 6.39 8.55 7.20
N PRO A 13 7.12 8.00 8.19
CA PRO A 13 8.57 8.05 8.31
C PRO A 13 9.24 7.03 7.37
N VAL A 14 10.31 7.44 6.67
CA VAL A 14 11.15 6.54 5.85
C VAL A 14 12.63 6.84 6.06
N LEU A 15 13.49 5.89 5.73
CA LEU A 15 14.93 6.03 5.90
C LEU A 15 15.57 6.77 4.72
N GLY A 16 16.48 7.68 5.03
CA GLY A 16 17.43 8.27 4.10
C GLY A 16 18.65 7.38 3.88
N ARG A 17 19.54 7.80 2.98
CA ARG A 17 20.79 7.08 2.68
C ARG A 17 21.68 6.90 3.90
N ASP A 18 21.63 7.86 4.82
CA ASP A 18 22.38 7.90 6.06
C ASP A 18 21.67 7.16 7.21
N GLY A 19 20.53 6.52 6.95
CA GLY A 19 19.73 5.82 7.95
C GLY A 19 18.90 6.74 8.85
N ARG A 20 18.89 8.05 8.61
CA ARG A 20 18.02 8.97 9.36
C ARG A 20 16.60 8.92 8.83
N ILE A 21 15.63 9.21 9.70
CA ILE A 21 14.24 9.39 9.29
C ILE A 21 14.13 10.68 8.48
N ILE A 22 13.56 10.57 7.28
CA ILE A 22 13.30 11.67 6.35
C ILE A 22 11.86 11.59 5.83
N THR A 23 11.46 12.61 5.08
CA THR A 23 10.26 12.59 4.24
C THR A 23 10.67 12.61 2.78
N THR A 24 10.15 11.69 1.98
CA THR A 24 10.38 11.67 0.52
C THR A 24 9.31 12.43 -0.25
N ALA A 25 9.66 12.94 -1.42
CA ALA A 25 8.67 13.46 -2.36
C ALA A 25 7.79 12.34 -2.92
N VAL A 26 6.52 12.65 -3.17
CA VAL A 26 5.59 11.73 -3.84
C VAL A 26 5.85 11.78 -5.34
N THR A 27 6.17 10.63 -5.92
CA THR A 27 6.28 10.56 -7.39
C THR A 27 4.89 10.38 -7.99
N ASN A 28 4.55 11.19 -9.00
CA ASN A 28 3.24 11.12 -9.64
C ASN A 28 2.95 9.72 -10.23
N LEU A 29 4.01 9.05 -10.71
CA LEU A 29 3.87 7.72 -11.30
C LEU A 29 3.48 6.66 -10.25
N ASP A 30 3.98 6.76 -9.02
CA ASP A 30 3.62 5.84 -7.94
C ASP A 30 2.14 5.94 -7.57
N ILE A 31 1.54 7.13 -7.66
CA ILE A 31 0.10 7.31 -7.44
C ILE A 31 -0.68 6.49 -8.49
N HIS A 32 -0.36 6.66 -9.77
CA HIS A 32 -1.09 6.01 -10.85
C HIS A 32 -0.87 4.50 -10.94
N ASP A 33 0.38 4.06 -10.81
CA ASP A 33 0.78 2.67 -11.02
C ASP A 33 0.29 1.76 -9.90
N ILE A 34 0.51 2.17 -8.64
CA ILE A 34 0.07 1.40 -7.48
C ILE A 34 -1.46 1.43 -7.36
N ALA A 35 -2.11 2.54 -7.72
CA ALA A 35 -3.57 2.59 -7.77
C ALA A 35 -4.13 1.56 -8.76
N ARG A 36 -3.51 1.40 -9.95
CA ARG A 36 -3.91 0.37 -10.91
C ARG A 36 -3.70 -1.02 -10.37
N SER A 37 -2.51 -1.33 -9.87
CA SER A 37 -2.22 -2.64 -9.27
C SER A 37 -3.20 -2.96 -8.13
N SER A 38 -3.42 -2.00 -7.23
CA SER A 38 -4.36 -2.14 -6.11
C SER A 38 -5.80 -2.37 -6.61
N ARG A 39 -6.25 -1.59 -7.59
CA ARG A 39 -7.61 -1.71 -8.16
C ARG A 39 -7.82 -3.04 -8.88
N THR A 40 -6.79 -3.55 -9.57
CA THR A 40 -6.80 -4.86 -10.24
C THR A 40 -7.02 -6.00 -9.26
N TYR A 41 -6.40 -5.95 -8.08
CA TYR A 41 -6.55 -6.97 -7.03
C TYR A 41 -7.66 -6.67 -6.00
N ASN A 42 -8.63 -5.82 -6.36
CA ASN A 42 -9.75 -5.45 -5.49
C ASN A 42 -9.38 -4.87 -4.12
N ILE A 43 -8.21 -4.26 -3.99
CA ILE A 43 -7.82 -3.51 -2.79
C ILE A 43 -8.83 -2.40 -2.54
N LYS A 44 -9.32 -2.31 -1.30
CA LYS A 44 -10.40 -1.40 -0.91
C LYS A 44 -9.97 0.05 -0.97
N LYS A 45 -8.81 0.38 -0.41
CA LYS A 45 -8.17 1.70 -0.55
C LYS A 45 -6.66 1.58 -0.66
N TYR A 46 -6.09 2.50 -1.42
CA TYR A 46 -4.66 2.75 -1.52
C TYR A 46 -4.33 4.11 -0.89
N TYR A 47 -3.66 4.09 0.26
CA TYR A 47 -3.26 5.29 0.97
C TYR A 47 -1.90 5.81 0.48
N VAL A 48 -1.84 7.11 0.18
CA VAL A 48 -0.58 7.85 0.02
C VAL A 48 -0.35 8.60 1.33
N VAL A 49 0.75 8.29 2.04
CA VAL A 49 1.01 8.83 3.38
C VAL A 49 2.16 9.82 3.33
N THR A 50 1.86 11.11 3.51
CA THR A 50 2.85 12.19 3.56
C THR A 50 2.34 13.37 4.38
N HIS A 51 3.15 13.85 5.31
CA HIS A 51 2.81 15.02 6.14
C HIS A 51 3.21 16.36 5.50
N LEU A 52 3.94 16.36 4.37
CA LEU A 52 4.42 17.60 3.75
C LEU A 52 3.28 18.29 2.98
N PRO A 53 2.85 19.51 3.35
CA PRO A 53 1.72 20.18 2.70
C PRO A 53 1.90 20.34 1.19
N ALA A 54 3.12 20.68 0.74
CA ALA A 54 3.41 20.79 -0.69
C ALA A 54 3.22 19.47 -1.46
N GLN A 55 3.54 18.34 -0.84
CA GLN A 55 3.32 17.01 -1.45
C GLN A 55 1.84 16.65 -1.42
N GLN A 56 1.15 16.94 -0.33
CA GLN A 56 -0.30 16.78 -0.21
C GLN A 56 -1.04 17.55 -1.30
N ASP A 57 -0.64 18.80 -1.58
CA ASP A 57 -1.26 19.63 -2.61
C ASP A 57 -1.05 19.07 -4.02
N ILE A 58 0.13 18.50 -4.31
CA ILE A 58 0.39 17.81 -5.57
C ILE A 58 -0.55 16.61 -5.72
N VAL A 59 -0.65 15.75 -4.69
CA VAL A 59 -1.53 14.58 -4.72
C VAL A 59 -2.98 15.01 -4.92
N LYS A 60 -3.47 15.99 -4.16
CA LYS A 60 -4.85 16.51 -4.28
C LYS A 60 -5.16 17.03 -5.69
N LYS A 61 -4.23 17.76 -6.31
CA LYS A 61 -4.38 18.25 -7.69
C LYS A 61 -4.45 17.11 -8.70
N VAL A 62 -3.60 16.10 -8.55
CA VAL A 62 -3.62 14.90 -9.40
C VAL A 62 -4.96 14.18 -9.26
N LEU A 63 -5.39 13.90 -8.03
CA LEU A 63 -6.66 13.21 -7.79
C LEU A 63 -7.83 14.02 -8.36
N GLY A 64 -7.99 15.29 -7.98
CA GLY A 64 -9.09 16.14 -8.44
C GLY A 64 -9.18 16.26 -9.95
N TYR A 65 -8.06 16.29 -10.68
CA TYR A 65 -8.08 16.30 -12.14
C TYR A 65 -8.68 15.01 -12.74
N TRP A 66 -8.38 13.85 -12.16
CA TRP A 66 -8.76 12.54 -12.69
C TRP A 66 -10.07 11.99 -12.12
N THR A 67 -10.48 12.36 -10.92
CA THR A 67 -11.70 11.86 -10.26
C THR A 67 -12.91 12.78 -10.50
N ASP A 68 -12.68 14.09 -10.57
CA ASP A 68 -13.74 15.10 -10.61
C ASP A 68 -13.63 16.02 -11.85
N GLY A 69 -12.43 16.17 -12.41
CA GLY A 69 -12.16 17.02 -13.56
C GLY A 69 -12.29 16.32 -14.92
N PHE A 70 -11.78 17.00 -15.95
CA PHE A 70 -11.79 16.52 -17.35
C PHE A 70 -11.14 15.14 -17.53
N GLY A 71 -10.18 14.77 -16.66
CA GLY A 71 -9.55 13.46 -16.71
C GLY A 71 -10.54 12.29 -16.59
N LYS A 72 -11.67 12.50 -15.89
CA LYS A 72 -12.73 11.50 -15.72
C LYS A 72 -13.40 11.11 -17.03
N THR A 73 -13.73 12.09 -17.87
CA THR A 73 -14.38 11.87 -19.17
C THR A 73 -13.37 11.40 -20.22
N TYR A 74 -12.11 11.84 -20.11
CA TYR A 74 -11.05 11.48 -21.05
C TYR A 74 -10.53 10.05 -20.88
N ASN A 75 -10.35 9.56 -19.64
CA ASN A 75 -9.87 8.20 -19.39
C ASN A 75 -10.58 7.57 -18.17
N PRO A 76 -11.75 6.93 -18.39
CA PRO A 76 -12.54 6.32 -17.32
C PRO A 76 -11.77 5.26 -16.53
N ASN A 77 -10.95 4.44 -17.19
CA ASN A 77 -10.15 3.41 -16.52
C ASN A 77 -9.11 4.00 -15.56
N ARG A 78 -8.52 5.14 -15.91
CA ARG A 78 -7.61 5.85 -15.00
C ARG A 78 -8.35 6.48 -13.83
N SER A 79 -9.55 7.00 -14.08
CA SER A 79 -10.43 7.53 -13.03
C SER A 79 -10.84 6.44 -12.03
N ASP A 80 -11.29 5.28 -12.51
CA ASP A 80 -11.66 4.13 -11.68
C ASP A 80 -10.48 3.63 -10.84
N ALA A 81 -9.28 3.51 -11.44
CA ALA A 81 -8.08 3.14 -10.68
C ALA A 81 -7.77 4.14 -9.56
N LEU A 82 -7.91 5.44 -9.81
CA LEU A 82 -7.60 6.48 -8.82
C LEU A 82 -8.71 6.68 -7.77
N SER A 83 -9.92 6.14 -8.00
CA SER A 83 -11.06 6.31 -7.10
C SER A 83 -10.83 5.70 -5.71
N ILE A 84 -9.90 4.75 -5.59
CA ILE A 84 -9.54 4.10 -4.33
C ILE A 84 -8.37 4.80 -3.61
N VAL A 85 -7.81 5.87 -4.18
CA VAL A 85 -6.65 6.56 -3.61
C VAL A 85 -7.08 7.54 -2.54
N GLU A 86 -6.46 7.45 -1.36
CA GLU A 86 -6.72 8.38 -0.26
C GLU A 86 -5.41 8.95 0.31
N LEU A 87 -5.43 10.23 0.62
CA LEU A 87 -4.28 10.94 1.19
C LEU A 87 -4.41 11.01 2.71
N LYS A 88 -3.36 10.61 3.43
CA LYS A 88 -3.25 10.76 4.89
C LYS A 88 -1.90 11.37 5.26
N SER A 89 -1.80 11.98 6.44
CA SER A 89 -0.55 12.63 6.87
C SER A 89 0.40 11.63 7.51
N TYR A 90 -0.15 10.73 8.33
CA TYR A 90 0.60 9.74 9.12
C TYR A 90 0.00 8.34 9.00
N VAL A 91 0.77 7.33 9.42
CA VAL A 91 0.32 5.93 9.40
C VAL A 91 -0.80 5.72 10.41
N GLU A 92 -0.75 6.44 11.53
CA GLU A 92 -1.78 6.46 12.57
C GLU A 92 -3.13 6.92 12.00
N ASP A 93 -3.14 7.96 11.16
CA ASP A 93 -4.36 8.41 10.48
C ASP A 93 -4.94 7.33 9.54
N VAL A 94 -4.10 6.47 8.97
CA VAL A 94 -4.54 5.33 8.15
C VAL A 94 -5.17 4.26 9.03
N ILE A 95 -4.54 3.93 10.15
CA ILE A 95 -5.06 2.94 11.11
C ILE A 95 -6.41 3.40 11.65
N GLU A 96 -6.53 4.66 12.05
CA GLU A 96 -7.79 5.25 12.53
C GLU A 96 -8.88 5.28 11.44
N ASP A 97 -8.50 5.55 10.18
CA ASP A 97 -9.44 5.49 9.07
C ASP A 97 -9.99 4.09 8.84
N ILE A 98 -9.12 3.08 8.87
CA ILE A 98 -9.52 1.68 8.71
C ILE A 98 -10.38 1.25 9.90
N GLU A 99 -9.96 1.54 11.13
CA GLU A 99 -10.71 1.20 12.34
C GLU A 99 -12.12 1.82 12.34
N ARG A 100 -12.24 3.08 11.92
CA ARG A 100 -13.54 3.75 11.78
C ARG A 100 -14.44 3.11 10.72
N ASN A 101 -13.86 2.67 9.60
CA ASN A 101 -14.62 2.09 8.49
C ASN A 101 -14.98 0.60 8.70
N GLU A 102 -14.14 -0.13 9.45
CA GLU A 102 -14.24 -1.58 9.61
C GLU A 102 -14.64 -2.03 11.02
N GLY A 103 -14.69 -1.09 11.98
CA GLY A 103 -15.03 -1.34 13.38
C GLY A 103 -13.92 -2.00 14.21
N GLN A 104 -12.73 -2.19 13.63
CA GLN A 104 -11.58 -2.84 14.29
C GLN A 104 -10.27 -2.48 13.60
N LYS A 105 -9.15 -2.50 14.36
CA LYS A 105 -7.82 -2.22 13.84
C LYS A 105 -7.33 -3.27 12.83
N PRO A 106 -6.62 -2.84 11.76
CA PRO A 106 -6.06 -3.77 10.80
C PRO A 106 -4.96 -4.64 11.38
N ILE A 107 -4.79 -5.81 10.78
CA ILE A 107 -3.53 -6.55 10.82
C ILE A 107 -2.56 -5.81 9.89
N MET A 108 -1.42 -5.41 10.42
CA MET A 108 -0.41 -4.65 9.68
C MET A 108 0.70 -5.60 9.21
N MET A 109 0.99 -5.56 7.90
CA MET A 109 2.07 -6.33 7.30
C MET A 109 3.14 -5.42 6.73
N PHE A 110 4.34 -5.54 7.28
CA PHE A 110 5.53 -4.83 6.85
C PHE A 110 6.15 -5.49 5.60
N THR A 111 6.74 -4.69 4.72
CA THR A 111 7.44 -5.18 3.53
C THR A 111 8.87 -4.65 3.47
N SER A 112 9.81 -5.49 3.03
CA SER A 112 11.21 -5.10 2.89
C SER A 112 11.94 -5.99 1.90
N ALA A 113 12.97 -5.44 1.25
CA ALA A 113 13.94 -6.24 0.49
C ALA A 113 14.91 -7.02 1.40
N LYS A 114 14.91 -6.73 2.71
CA LYS A 114 15.74 -7.40 3.72
C LYS A 114 14.86 -8.27 4.62
N VAL A 115 15.38 -9.43 5.03
CA VAL A 115 14.70 -10.27 6.02
C VAL A 115 14.61 -9.51 7.35
N ARG A 116 13.45 -9.59 8.00
CA ARG A 116 13.16 -8.96 9.29
C ARG A 116 12.81 -9.99 10.36
N PRO A 117 12.93 -9.65 11.66
CA PRO A 117 12.24 -10.37 12.72
C PRO A 117 10.75 -10.61 12.38
N ASN A 118 10.18 -11.72 12.84
CA ASN A 118 8.77 -12.09 12.61
C ASN A 118 8.37 -12.13 11.12
N THR A 119 9.31 -12.53 10.25
CA THR A 119 9.05 -12.73 8.84
C THR A 119 8.20 -13.99 8.62
N ILE A 120 7.08 -13.85 7.92
CA ILE A 120 6.25 -14.94 7.41
C ILE A 120 6.47 -15.13 5.91
N THR A 121 6.27 -16.34 5.44
CA THR A 121 6.29 -16.70 4.02
C THR A 121 5.11 -16.09 3.27
N TYR A 122 5.21 -16.00 1.94
CA TYR A 122 4.05 -15.60 1.13
C TYR A 122 2.88 -16.60 1.23
N GLU A 123 3.15 -17.87 1.50
CA GLU A 123 2.10 -18.89 1.68
C GLU A 123 1.31 -18.62 2.98
N GLU A 124 1.99 -18.31 4.08
CA GLU A 124 1.37 -17.93 5.34
C GLU A 124 0.61 -16.60 5.20
N GLY A 125 1.23 -15.60 4.57
CA GLY A 125 0.60 -14.31 4.28
C GLY A 125 -0.67 -14.47 3.45
N ARG A 126 -0.65 -15.32 2.41
CA ARG A 126 -1.82 -15.66 1.60
C ARG A 126 -2.94 -16.28 2.44
N LYS A 127 -2.61 -17.21 3.35
CA LYS A 127 -3.60 -17.81 4.25
C LYS A 127 -4.28 -16.76 5.14
N ILE A 128 -3.52 -15.79 5.67
CA ILE A 128 -4.07 -14.67 6.45
C ILE A 128 -4.97 -13.81 5.55
N VAL A 129 -4.47 -13.38 4.39
CA VAL A 129 -5.20 -12.50 3.46
C VAL A 129 -6.54 -13.08 3.01
N LEU A 130 -6.59 -14.38 2.72
CA LEU A 130 -7.81 -15.00 2.20
C LEU A 130 -8.81 -15.34 3.32
N ASN A 131 -8.34 -15.78 4.50
CA ASN A 131 -9.21 -16.37 5.51
C ASN A 131 -9.56 -15.45 6.68
N GLU A 132 -8.77 -14.40 6.92
CA GLU A 132 -8.99 -13.50 8.05
C GLU A 132 -10.20 -12.57 7.82
N GLN A 133 -10.88 -12.24 8.92
CA GLN A 133 -12.04 -11.34 8.94
C GLN A 133 -11.65 -9.91 9.31
N ARG A 134 -10.54 -9.76 10.04
CA ARG A 134 -9.91 -8.46 10.33
C ARG A 134 -9.42 -7.80 9.04
N PRO A 135 -9.50 -6.45 8.94
CA PRO A 135 -8.92 -5.74 7.82
C PRO A 135 -7.41 -5.90 7.81
N ILE A 136 -6.80 -5.83 6.63
CA ILE A 136 -5.35 -6.03 6.46
C ILE A 136 -4.77 -4.79 5.81
N LEU A 137 -3.68 -4.28 6.36
CA LEU A 137 -2.95 -3.13 5.84
C LEU A 137 -1.54 -3.56 5.43
N LEU A 138 -1.25 -3.52 4.14
CA LEU A 138 0.08 -3.76 3.58
C LEU A 138 0.85 -2.43 3.50
N LEU A 139 2.02 -2.36 4.12
CA LEU A 139 2.86 -1.16 4.13
C LEU A 139 4.00 -1.27 3.12
N PHE A 140 4.20 -0.22 2.33
CA PHE A 140 5.27 -0.11 1.34
C PHE A 140 6.06 1.17 1.55
N GLY A 141 7.38 1.06 1.64
CA GLY A 141 8.27 2.20 1.86
C GLY A 141 8.82 2.83 0.58
N THR A 142 9.08 4.13 0.64
CA THR A 142 9.93 4.85 -0.31
C THR A 142 11.36 5.03 0.25
N GLY A 143 12.19 5.83 -0.42
CA GLY A 143 13.54 6.16 0.05
C GLY A 143 14.44 4.92 0.15
N TRP A 144 15.07 4.72 1.31
CA TRP A 144 15.88 3.54 1.63
C TRP A 144 15.09 2.48 2.44
N GLY A 145 13.76 2.59 2.45
CA GLY A 145 12.84 1.69 3.12
C GLY A 145 12.24 2.27 4.39
N MET A 146 11.32 1.52 4.99
CA MET A 146 10.65 1.91 6.23
C MET A 146 11.56 1.67 7.47
N PRO A 147 11.42 2.50 8.51
CA PRO A 147 12.27 2.45 9.69
C PRO A 147 11.82 1.35 10.67
N LYS A 148 12.66 1.06 11.67
CA LYS A 148 12.42 -0.05 12.62
C LYS A 148 11.20 0.22 13.50
N GLU A 149 10.97 1.47 13.86
CA GLU A 149 9.83 1.93 14.64
C GLU A 149 8.50 1.58 13.95
N LEU A 150 8.45 1.63 12.62
CA LEU A 150 7.27 1.23 11.85
C LEU A 150 7.15 -0.31 11.73
N GLU A 151 8.27 -1.01 11.65
CA GLU A 151 8.31 -2.48 11.70
C GLU A 151 7.78 -3.00 13.06
N ASP A 152 8.12 -2.34 14.16
CA ASP A 152 7.70 -2.71 15.52
C ASP A 152 6.19 -2.52 15.77
N MET A 153 5.53 -1.71 14.95
CA MET A 153 4.07 -1.55 14.96
C MET A 153 3.33 -2.63 14.17
N CYS A 154 4.04 -3.44 13.37
CA CYS A 154 3.42 -4.42 12.48
C CYS A 154 3.29 -5.79 13.16
N ASP A 155 2.17 -6.47 12.89
CA ASP A 155 1.94 -7.85 13.35
C ASP A 155 2.88 -8.83 12.64
N TYR A 156 3.16 -8.60 11.36
CA TYR A 156 3.97 -9.47 10.52
C TYR A 156 4.93 -8.68 9.61
N SER A 157 6.05 -9.31 9.26
CA SER A 157 6.85 -8.91 8.09
C SER A 157 6.68 -9.96 6.98
N LEU A 158 6.52 -9.54 5.73
CA LEU A 158 6.54 -10.48 4.61
C LEU A 158 7.98 -10.78 4.19
N GLU A 159 8.26 -12.02 3.80
CA GLU A 159 9.57 -12.38 3.30
C GLU A 159 9.96 -11.56 2.05
N PRO A 160 11.24 -11.23 1.88
CA PRO A 160 11.67 -10.45 0.72
C PRO A 160 11.36 -11.17 -0.59
N ILE A 161 10.82 -10.43 -1.56
CA ILE A 161 10.80 -10.90 -2.95
C ILE A 161 12.24 -11.26 -3.32
N ARG A 162 12.44 -12.49 -3.81
CA ARG A 162 13.77 -12.97 -4.26
C ARG A 162 14.86 -12.81 -3.18
N GLY A 163 14.55 -13.02 -1.90
CA GLY A 163 15.50 -12.83 -0.79
C GLY A 163 16.78 -13.69 -0.82
N LYS A 164 16.84 -14.74 -1.66
CA LYS A 164 18.05 -15.55 -1.91
C LYS A 164 18.82 -15.14 -3.17
N SER A 165 18.37 -14.12 -3.89
CA SER A 165 19.04 -13.60 -5.08
C SER A 165 20.17 -12.66 -4.70
N ASP A 166 21.14 -12.54 -5.58
CA ASP A 166 22.21 -11.53 -5.58
C ASP A 166 21.68 -10.09 -5.68
N PHE A 167 20.53 -9.87 -6.31
CA PHE A 167 19.86 -8.56 -6.41
C PHE A 167 18.34 -8.68 -6.24
N ASN A 168 17.77 -7.90 -5.32
CA ASN A 168 16.32 -7.82 -5.10
C ASN A 168 15.79 -6.41 -4.75
N HIS A 169 16.54 -5.36 -5.08
CA HIS A 169 16.16 -3.97 -4.83
C HIS A 169 15.18 -3.46 -5.90
N LEU A 170 13.95 -3.98 -5.86
CA LEU A 170 12.87 -3.58 -6.77
C LEU A 170 12.41 -2.15 -6.51
N SER A 171 11.91 -1.49 -7.55
CA SER A 171 11.07 -0.31 -7.37
C SER A 171 9.83 -0.66 -6.54
N VAL A 172 9.30 0.29 -5.78
CA VAL A 172 8.12 0.05 -4.94
C VAL A 172 6.90 -0.38 -5.76
N ARG A 173 6.72 0.16 -6.97
CA ARG A 173 5.66 -0.24 -7.92
C ARG A 173 5.72 -1.74 -8.24
N ALA A 174 6.90 -2.22 -8.64
CA ALA A 174 7.12 -3.63 -8.93
C ALA A 174 6.95 -4.52 -7.69
N ALA A 175 7.42 -4.05 -6.52
CA ALA A 175 7.26 -4.77 -5.27
C ALA A 175 5.77 -4.93 -4.91
N VAL A 176 4.98 -3.86 -5.01
CA VAL A 176 3.52 -3.89 -4.79
C VAL A 176 2.86 -4.90 -5.73
N ALA A 177 3.11 -4.80 -7.04
CA ALA A 177 2.49 -5.69 -8.02
C ALA A 177 2.76 -7.18 -7.71
N ILE A 178 4.01 -7.53 -7.40
CA ILE A 178 4.42 -8.90 -7.08
C ILE A 178 3.85 -9.36 -5.72
N ILE A 179 3.85 -8.49 -4.71
CA ILE A 179 3.32 -8.85 -3.38
C ILE A 179 1.81 -9.09 -3.45
N LEU A 180 1.06 -8.23 -4.15
CA LEU A 180 -0.38 -8.44 -4.35
C LEU A 180 -0.66 -9.74 -5.11
N ASP A 181 0.09 -10.02 -6.17
CA ASP A 181 -0.03 -11.28 -6.92
C ASP A 181 0.23 -12.52 -6.05
N ARG A 182 1.29 -12.50 -5.22
CA ARG A 182 1.61 -13.63 -4.34
C ARG A 182 0.54 -13.85 -3.25
N LEU A 183 0.00 -12.77 -2.69
CA LEU A 183 -0.98 -12.83 -1.60
C LEU A 183 -2.40 -13.13 -2.08
N ILE A 184 -2.79 -12.60 -3.25
CA ILE A 184 -4.17 -12.65 -3.76
C ILE A 184 -4.24 -13.56 -5.00
N GLY A 185 -3.37 -13.35 -5.97
CA GLY A 185 -3.35 -14.09 -7.24
C GLY A 185 -4.67 -13.94 -7.98
N GLU A 186 -5.16 -15.04 -8.57
CA GLU A 186 -6.42 -15.08 -9.33
C GLU A 186 -7.68 -15.21 -8.44
N ALA A 187 -7.56 -15.01 -7.12
CA ALA A 187 -8.73 -14.98 -6.25
C ALA A 187 -9.58 -13.75 -6.58
N VAL A 188 -10.88 -13.94 -6.82
CA VAL A 188 -11.83 -12.87 -7.15
C VAL A 188 -12.90 -12.75 -6.08
N LEU A 189 -13.45 -11.53 -5.91
CA LEU A 189 -14.67 -11.35 -5.13
C LEU A 189 -15.82 -12.01 -5.90
N GLU A 190 -16.45 -13.03 -5.30
CA GLU A 190 -17.71 -13.55 -5.83
C GLU A 190 -18.73 -12.41 -5.83
N LYS A 191 -19.20 -12.03 -7.02
CA LYS A 191 -20.32 -11.10 -7.12
C LYS A 191 -21.52 -11.81 -6.50
N THR A 192 -21.99 -11.33 -5.37
CA THR A 192 -23.33 -11.66 -4.91
C THR A 192 -24.27 -11.09 -5.97
N GLU A 193 -24.84 -11.96 -6.81
CA GLU A 193 -25.92 -11.57 -7.71
C GLU A 193 -27.01 -10.91 -6.87
N LYS A 194 -27.35 -9.67 -7.21
CA LYS A 194 -28.56 -9.00 -6.72
C LYS A 194 -29.70 -9.34 -7.66
#